data_AF-A0A6L5X5B3-F1
#
_entry.id   AF-A0A6L5X5B3-F1
#
_cell.length_a   1.000
_cell.length_b   1.000
_cell.length_c   1.000
_cell.angle_alpha   90.00
_cell.angle_beta   90.00
_cell.angle_gamma   90.00
#
_symmetry.space_group_name_H-M   'P 1'
#
loop_
_entity.id
_entity.type
_entity.pdbx_description
1 polymer ?
#
loop_
_entity_poly.entity_id
_entity_poly.type
_entity_poly.pdbx_seq_one_letter_code
_entity_poly.pdbx_strand_id
1 'polypeptide(L)'
;MIGSLQAKKLPSGKQYYYARISYTDPLSGKICHKCLATGLETKNNKRRAEQVLMELLDTNAYLKQPPKQLNANVDPHIKLTCYLDR
;
A
#
# COMPACT_ATOMS: atom_id res chain seq x y z
N MET A 1 -0.07 -10.88 -1.11
CA MET A 1 -0.14 -9.76 -0.16
C MET A 1 -0.77 -10.29 1.10
N ILE A 2 -0.10 -10.06 2.22
CA ILE A 2 -0.44 -10.61 3.52
C ILE A 2 -0.55 -9.43 4.47
N GLY A 3 -1.68 -9.33 5.17
CA GLY A 3 -1.91 -8.33 6.20
C GLY A 3 -1.75 -8.94 7.58
N SER A 4 -1.05 -8.25 8.48
CA SER A 4 -1.00 -8.60 9.90
C SER A 4 -1.27 -7.38 10.76
N LEU A 5 -1.93 -7.61 11.89
CA LEU A 5 -2.15 -6.58 12.90
C LEU A 5 -0.99 -6.57 13.89
N GLN A 6 -0.44 -5.38 14.14
CA GLN A 6 0.59 -5.14 15.12
C GLN A 6 0.07 -4.15 16.16
N ALA A 7 0.20 -4.49 17.44
CA ALA A 7 -0.02 -3.54 18.51
C ALA A 7 1.29 -2.78 18.78
N LYS A 8 1.25 -1.45 18.78
CA LYS A 8 2.40 -0.62 19.15
C LYS A 8 2.03 0.26 20.33
N LYS A 9 2.94 0.32 21.31
CA LYS A 9 2.82 1.20 22.48
C LYS A 9 3.53 2.51 22.19
N LEU A 10 2.83 3.62 22.39
CA LEU A 10 3.41 4.95 22.33
C LEU A 10 4.17 5.27 23.64
N PRO A 11 5.11 6.22 23.62
CA PRO A 11 5.78 6.71 24.83
C PRO A 11 4.80 7.22 25.90
N SER A 12 3.62 7.69 25.48
CA SER A 12 2.51 8.12 26.37
C SER A 12 1.81 6.97 27.10
N GLY A 13 2.19 5.71 26.86
CA GLY A 13 1.61 4.53 27.50
C GLY A 13 0.42 3.92 26.77
N LYS A 14 -0.21 4.66 25.85
CA LYS A 14 -1.34 4.20 25.03
C LYS A 14 -0.89 3.19 23.97
N GLN A 15 -1.74 2.21 23.67
CA GLN A 15 -1.47 1.18 22.67
C GLN A 15 -2.48 1.28 21.53
N TYR A 16 -1.96 1.26 20.30
CA TYR A 16 -2.77 1.33 19.09
C TYR A 16 -2.48 0.15 18.17
N TYR A 17 -3.50 -0.23 17.39
CA TYR A 17 -3.35 -1.18 16.31
C TYR A 17 -2.76 -0.52 15.05
N TYR A 18 -1.90 -1.26 14.38
CA TYR A 18 -1.30 -0.91 13.10
C TYR A 18 -1.49 -2.09 12.15
N ALA A 19 -1.88 -1.79 10.91
CA ALA A 19 -1.95 -2.76 9.84
C ALA A 19 -0.60 -2.80 9.13
N ARG A 20 0.09 -3.95 9.18
CA ARG A 20 1.28 -4.22 8.38
C ARG A 20 0.87 -4.99 7.14
N ILE A 21 1.02 -4.36 5.99
CA ILE A 21 0.74 -4.96 4.68
C ILE A 21 2.06 -5.34 4.04
N SER A 22 2.21 -6.63 3.71
CA SER A 22 3.38 -7.16 3.00
C SER A 22 2.98 -7.53 1.58
N TYR A 23 3.68 -7.01 0.59
CA TYR A 23 3.43 -7.26 -0.83
C TYR A 23 4.74 -7.44 -1.59
N THR A 24 4.68 -8.13 -2.72
CA THR A 24 5.83 -8.25 -3.62
C THR A 24 5.72 -7.12 -4.63
N ASP A 25 6.78 -6.32 -4.74
CA ASP A 25 6.87 -5.26 -5.73
C ASP A 25 6.95 -5.89 -7.14
N PRO A 26 6.01 -5.60 -8.05
CA PRO A 26 5.97 -6.20 -9.38
C PRO A 26 7.13 -5.77 -10.27
N LEU A 27 7.81 -4.65 -9.97
CA LEU A 27 8.94 -4.16 -10.77
C LEU A 27 10.26 -4.79 -10.33
N SER A 28 10.53 -4.78 -9.02
CA SER A 28 11.81 -5.23 -8.48
C SER A 28 11.80 -6.69 -8.01
N GLY A 29 10.63 -7.31 -7.89
CA GLY A 29 10.47 -8.67 -7.34
C GLY A 29 10.74 -8.77 -5.84
N LYS A 30 11.05 -7.65 -5.15
CA LYS A 30 11.37 -7.62 -3.73
C LYS A 30 10.10 -7.61 -2.87
N ILE A 31 10.19 -8.19 -1.68
CA ILE A 31 9.12 -8.09 -0.70
C ILE A 31 9.23 -6.72 -0.01
N CYS A 32 8.15 -5.95 -0.11
CA CYS A 32 8.01 -4.65 0.52
C CYS A 32 6.96 -4.71 1.63
N HIS A 33 7.11 -3.82 2.61
CA HIS A 33 6.19 -3.72 3.75
C HIS A 33 5.70 -2.28 3.90
N LYS A 34 4.40 -2.11 4.10
CA LYS A 34 3.77 -0.83 4.41
C LYS A 34 3.09 -0.94 5.76
N CYS A 35 3.43 -0.03 6.68
CA CYS A 35 2.78 0.05 7.99
C CYS A 35 1.79 1.21 7.96
N LEU A 36 0.51 0.92 8.19
CA LEU A 36 -0.57 1.88 8.23
C LEU A 36 -1.16 1.93 9.63
N ALA A 37 -1.41 3.14 10.14
CA ALA A 37 -2.07 3.33 11.42
C ALA A 37 -3.57 3.09 11.26
N THR A 38 -4.18 2.27 12.11
CA THR A 38 -5.65 2.10 12.10
C THR A 38 -6.37 3.13 12.96
N GLY A 39 -5.63 3.85 13.83
CA GLY A 39 -6.20 4.83 14.76
C GLY A 39 -6.98 4.22 15.93
N LEU A 40 -7.07 2.89 16.01
CA LEU A 40 -7.84 2.18 17.03
C LEU A 40 -6.95 1.79 18.21
N GLU A 41 -7.37 2.12 19.42
CA GLU A 41 -6.72 1.66 20.65
C GLU A 41 -6.92 0.15 20.86
N THR A 42 -5.96 -0.52 21.49
CA THR A 42 -5.99 -1.99 21.64
C THR A 42 -7.12 -2.51 22.51
N LYS A 43 -7.66 -1.68 23.40
CA LYS A 43 -8.71 -2.07 24.36
C LYS A 43 -10.04 -2.32 23.63
N ASN A 44 -10.47 -3.57 23.56
CA ASN A 44 -11.73 -4.04 22.96
C ASN A 44 -11.97 -3.77 21.46
N ASN A 45 -11.03 -3.15 20.73
CA ASN A 45 -11.24 -2.83 19.30
C ASN A 45 -10.67 -3.89 18.34
N LYS A 46 -10.28 -5.08 18.81
CA LYS A 46 -9.64 -6.10 17.96
C LYS A 46 -10.44 -6.43 16.69
N ARG A 47 -11.75 -6.70 16.84
CA ARG A 47 -12.64 -7.05 15.73
C ARG A 47 -12.78 -5.90 14.72
N ARG A 48 -12.87 -4.67 15.21
CA ARG A 48 -12.90 -3.46 14.34
C ARG A 48 -11.58 -3.26 13.61
N ALA A 49 -10.46 -3.50 14.29
CA ALA A 49 -9.14 -3.42 13.67
C ALA A 49 -8.93 -4.49 12.59
N GLU A 50 -9.52 -5.68 12.73
CA GLU A 50 -9.54 -6.72 11.69
C GLU A 50 -10.38 -6.32 10.47
N GLN A 51 -11.53 -5.67 10.67
CA GLN A 51 -12.33 -5.11 9.58
C GLN A 51 -11.56 -4.03 8.81
N VAL A 52 -10.96 -3.07 9.53
CA VAL A 52 -10.10 -2.05 8.94
C VAL A 52 -8.91 -2.67 8.21
N LEU A 53 -8.32 -3.75 8.74
CA LEU A 53 -7.25 -4.47 8.04
C LEU A 53 -7.73 -5.00 6.69
N MET A 54 -8.93 -5.59 6.62
CA MET A 54 -9.50 -6.07 5.36
C MET A 54 -9.75 -4.93 4.36
N GLU A 55 -10.36 -3.83 4.81
CA GLU A 55 -10.57 -2.64 3.96
C GLU A 55 -9.25 -2.08 3.43
N LEU A 56 -8.21 -2.04 4.27
CA LEU A 56 -6.88 -1.60 3.87
C LEU A 56 -6.23 -2.58 2.90
N LEU A 57 -6.46 -3.88 3.02
CA LEU A 57 -5.96 -4.87 2.06
C LEU A 57 -6.61 -4.68 0.68
N ASP A 58 -7.92 -4.43 0.63
CA ASP A 58 -8.64 -4.19 -0.62
C ASP A 58 -8.21 -2.86 -1.25
N THR A 59 -8.14 -1.80 -0.46
CA THR A 59 -7.69 -0.48 -0.93
C THR A 59 -6.27 -0.52 -1.47
N ASN A 60 -5.37 -1.33 -0.88
CA ASN A 60 -3.98 -1.45 -1.33
C ASN A 60 -3.77 -2.61 -2.33
N ALA A 61 -4.83 -3.24 -2.86
CA ALA A 61 -4.70 -4.33 -3.82
C ALA A 61 -3.98 -3.89 -5.12
N TYR A 62 -4.05 -2.60 -5.46
CA TYR A 62 -3.33 -2.02 -6.60
C TYR A 62 -1.81 -2.21 -6.52
N LEU A 63 -1.23 -2.35 -5.32
CA LEU A 63 0.22 -2.52 -5.14
C LEU A 63 0.77 -3.83 -5.70
N LYS A 64 -0.09 -4.83 -5.94
CA LYS A 64 0.29 -6.08 -6.60
C LYS A 64 0.40 -5.94 -8.13
N GLN A 65 -0.22 -4.91 -8.70
CA GLN A 65 -0.28 -4.74 -10.15
C GLN A 65 0.88 -3.85 -10.59
N PRO A 66 1.57 -4.17 -11.70
CA PRO A 66 2.56 -3.25 -12.26
C PRO A 66 1.87 -1.93 -12.62
N PRO A 67 2.56 -0.79 -12.45
CA PRO A 67 1.98 0.49 -12.84
C PRO A 67 1.62 0.45 -14.32
N LYS A 68 0.38 0.86 -14.66
CA LYS A 68 -0.11 0.91 -16.05
C LYS A 68 0.81 1.72 -16.98
N GLN A 69 1.59 2.65 -16.41
CA GLN A 69 2.56 3.49 -17.09
C GLN A 69 3.80 2.75 -17.62
N LEU A 70 4.05 1.50 -17.19
CA LEU A 70 5.15 0.71 -17.74
C LEU A 70 4.88 0.30 -19.20
N ASN A 71 3.60 0.27 -19.61
CA ASN A 71 3.18 0.09 -20.99
C ASN A 71 3.18 1.42 -21.76
N ALA A 72 4.13 2.32 -21.49
CA ALA A 72 4.40 3.45 -22.36
C ALA A 72 5.14 2.91 -23.60
N ASN A 73 4.41 2.23 -24.48
CA ASN A 73 4.87 1.93 -25.83
C ASN A 73 4.90 3.26 -26.58
N VAL A 74 5.94 4.05 -26.30
CA VAL A 74 6.23 5.28 -27.02
C VAL A 74 6.68 4.84 -28.39
N ASP A 75 5.91 5.20 -29.42
CA ASP A 75 6.30 4.94 -30.80
C ASP A 75 7.71 5.51 -31.02
N PRO A 76 8.70 4.67 -31.38
CA PRO A 76 10.06 5.14 -31.64
C PRO A 76 10.13 6.13 -32.81
N HIS A 77 9.05 6.33 -33.57
CA HIS A 77 8.94 7.32 -34.64
C HIS A 77 8.20 8.61 -34.24
N ILE A 78 7.82 8.79 -32.98
CA ILE A 78 7.35 10.10 -32.50
C ILE A 78 8.49 11.12 -32.64
N LYS A 79 8.30 12.09 -33.54
CA LYS A 79 9.19 13.25 -33.67
C LYS A 79 8.88 14.22 -32.54
N LEU A 80 9.92 14.74 -31.89
CA LEU A 80 9.83 15.75 -30.82
C LEU A 80 8.95 16.95 -31.19
N THR A 81 8.95 17.35 -32.47
CA THR A 81 8.13 18.45 -33.00
C THR A 81 6.63 18.18 -32.84
N CYS A 82 6.18 16.94 -33.05
CA CYS A 82 4.75 16.59 -32.90
C CYS A 82 4.27 16.64 -31.43
N TYR A 83 5.17 16.65 -30.45
CA TYR A 83 4.82 16.72 -29.02
C TYR A 83 4.83 18.16 -28.48
N LEU A 84 5.62 19.05 -29.08
CA LEU A 84 5.85 20.41 -28.61
C LEU A 84 4.95 21.47 -29.27
N ASP A 85 4.30 21.16 -30.39
CA ASP A 85 3.39 22.09 -31.11
C ASP A 85 1.98 22.17 -30.47
N ARG A 86 1.89 22.30 -29.14
CA ARG A 86 0.62 22.49 -28.43
C ARG A 86 0.37 23.94 -28.05
#